data_AF-A0A975K171-F1
#
_entry.id   AF-A0A975K171-F1
#
_cell.length_a   1.000
_cell.length_b   1.000
_cell.length_c   1.000
_cell.angle_alpha   90.00
_cell.angle_beta   90.00
_cell.angle_gamma   90.00
#
_symmetry.space_group_name_H-M   'P 1'
#
loop_
_entity.id
_entity.type
_entity.pdbx_description
1 polymer ?
#
loop_
_entity_poly.entity_id
_entity_poly.type
_entity_poly.pdbx_seq_one_letter_code
_entity_poly.pdbx_strand_id
1 'polypeptide(L)'
;MNRTIALTTGILAALLGAYQCWRAVRLLHIASIYSEVLRLLGRLLENYTTPFHRFVVWLNAEAALAVGGALALLLGAAMMFARRPIAPTLIVSGSAIVIAHTGIGWVVATRMIHRFYAVGAHDAGLYWFDTPNRPAVVMLSFILPVIGAVLALLPATRRSLRGDPAGGSPPGVVEAD
;
A
#
# COMPACT_ATOMS: atom_id res chain seq x y z
N MET A 1 6.68 10.27 -23.58
CA MET A 1 6.10 10.68 -22.29
C MET A 1 6.62 12.08 -21.96
N ASN A 2 5.77 13.02 -21.53
CA ASN A 2 6.23 14.35 -21.12
C ASN A 2 7.17 14.20 -19.91
N ARG A 3 8.35 14.84 -19.95
CA ARG A 3 9.38 14.78 -18.91
C ARG A 3 8.81 15.18 -17.54
N THR A 4 7.91 16.15 -17.51
CA THR A 4 7.22 16.60 -16.29
C THR A 4 6.35 15.50 -15.70
N ILE A 5 5.55 14.80 -16.53
CA ILE A 5 4.68 13.70 -16.06
C ILE A 5 5.55 12.58 -15.47
N ALA A 6 6.60 12.16 -16.17
CA ALA A 6 7.50 11.11 -15.69
C ALA A 6 8.11 11.45 -14.32
N LEU A 7 8.56 12.70 -14.16
CA LEU A 7 9.19 13.19 -12.94
C LEU A 7 8.19 13.29 -11.79
N THR A 8 6.99 13.83 -12.03
CA THR A 8 5.91 13.89 -11.04
C THR A 8 5.47 12.49 -10.60
N THR A 9 5.26 11.56 -11.55
CA THR A 9 4.90 10.17 -11.22
C THR A 9 5.98 9.49 -10.39
N GLY A 10 7.25 9.67 -10.75
CA GLY A 10 8.39 9.11 -10.00
C GLY A 10 8.48 9.66 -8.58
N ILE A 11 8.34 10.97 -8.39
CA ILE A 11 8.35 11.60 -7.06
C ILE A 11 7.18 11.10 -6.21
N LEU A 12 5.96 11.07 -6.75
CA LEU A 12 4.79 10.58 -6.03
C LEU A 12 4.94 9.12 -5.61
N ALA A 13 5.44 8.27 -6.50
CA ALA A 13 5.72 6.87 -6.18
C ALA A 13 6.79 6.73 -5.09
N ALA A 14 7.85 7.54 -5.12
CA ALA A 14 8.89 7.53 -4.09
C ALA A 14 8.35 7.97 -2.72
N LEU A 15 7.58 9.06 -2.66
CA LEU A 15 6.94 9.55 -1.43
C LEU A 15 5.97 8.51 -0.87
N LEU A 16 5.16 7.90 -1.73
CA LEU A 16 4.23 6.86 -1.31
C LEU A 16 4.96 5.62 -0.78
N GLY A 17 6.03 5.19 -1.47
CA GLY A 17 6.85 4.08 -1.03
C GLY A 17 7.52 4.33 0.33
N ALA A 18 8.08 5.53 0.53
CA ALA A 18 8.65 5.93 1.82
C ALA A 18 7.60 5.96 2.94
N TYR A 19 6.40 6.45 2.65
CA TYR A 19 5.28 6.42 3.59
C TYR A 19 4.89 4.98 3.98
N GLN A 20 4.86 4.05 3.02
CA GLN A 20 4.55 2.65 3.32
C GLN A 20 5.65 1.97 4.16
N CYS A 21 6.93 2.30 3.96
CA CYS A 21 8.00 1.86 4.85
C CYS A 21 7.79 2.34 6.29
N TRP A 22 7.50 3.64 6.47
CA TRP A 22 7.19 4.19 7.79
C TRP A 22 5.97 3.51 8.41
N ARG A 23 4.92 3.30 7.61
CA ARG A 23 3.70 2.62 8.05
C ARG A 23 3.97 1.18 8.49
N ALA A 24 4.79 0.42 7.75
CA ALA A 24 5.18 -0.93 8.15
C ALA A 24 5.84 -0.96 9.53
N VAL A 25 6.76 -0.04 9.81
CA VAL A 25 7.40 0.10 11.13
C VAL A 25 6.36 0.40 12.22
N ARG A 26 5.42 1.31 11.94
CA ARG A 26 4.34 1.62 12.89
C ARG A 26 3.43 0.42 13.15
N LEU A 27 3.10 -0.37 12.13
CA LEU A 27 2.27 -1.58 12.27
C LEU A 27 2.96 -2.63 13.13
N LEU A 28 4.26 -2.86 12.93
CA LEU A 28 5.05 -3.79 13.74
C LEU A 28 5.17 -3.32 15.20
N HIS A 29 5.34 -2.01 15.42
CA HIS A 29 5.36 -1.45 16.77
C HIS A 29 4.01 -1.59 17.48
N ILE A 30 2.91 -1.35 16.77
CA ILE A 30 1.55 -1.57 17.31
C ILE A 30 1.34 -3.06 17.61
N ALA A 31 1.79 -3.96 16.72
CA ALA A 31 1.73 -5.40 16.93
C ALA A 31 2.51 -5.84 18.18
N SER A 32 3.68 -5.25 18.44
CA SER A 32 4.47 -5.55 19.64
C SER A 32 3.74 -5.11 20.91
N ILE A 33 3.18 -3.89 20.94
CA ILE A 33 2.37 -3.41 22.08
C ILE A 33 1.22 -4.39 22.36
N TYR A 34 0.47 -4.80 21.33
CA TYR A 34 -0.63 -5.74 21.52
C TYR A 34 -0.18 -7.13 21.94
N SER A 35 0.99 -7.59 21.49
CA SER A 35 1.55 -8.87 21.95
C SER A 35 1.87 -8.86 23.46
N GLU A 36 2.34 -7.72 23.99
CA GLU A 36 2.63 -7.54 25.41
C GLU A 36 1.35 -7.50 26.25
N VAL A 37 0.34 -6.75 25.78
CA VAL A 37 -1.00 -6.72 26.39
C VAL A 37 -1.60 -8.12 26.40
N LEU A 38 -1.46 -8.87 25.30
CA LEU A 38 -1.94 -10.25 25.20
C LEU A 38 -1.24 -11.19 26.19
N ARG A 39 0.07 -11.02 26.39
CA ARG A 39 0.83 -11.82 27.35
C ARG A 39 0.32 -11.61 28.78
N LEU A 40 -0.14 -10.41 29.09
CA LEU A 40 -0.68 -10.04 30.40
C LEU A 40 -2.12 -10.56 30.57
N LEU A 41 -2.98 -10.40 29.56
CA LEU A 41 -4.37 -10.89 29.58
C LEU A 41 -4.49 -12.42 29.45
N GLY A 42 -3.60 -13.07 28.68
CA GLY A 42 -3.64 -14.51 28.45
C GLY A 42 -3.44 -15.36 29.70
N ARG A 43 -2.81 -14.79 30.75
CA ARG A 43 -2.73 -15.42 32.07
C ARG A 43 -4.05 -15.40 32.86
N LEU A 44 -4.99 -14.52 32.48
CA LEU A 44 -6.22 -14.26 33.22
C LEU A 44 -7.50 -14.68 32.47
N LEU A 45 -7.52 -14.64 31.13
CA LEU A 45 -8.70 -14.93 30.30
C LEU A 45 -8.33 -15.61 28.96
N GLU A 46 -7.74 -16.81 29.00
CA GLU A 46 -7.22 -17.52 27.82
C GLU A 46 -8.25 -17.65 26.67
N ASN A 47 -9.52 -17.97 26.97
CA ASN A 47 -10.60 -18.10 25.98
C ASN A 47 -11.03 -16.77 25.32
N TYR A 48 -10.70 -15.62 25.90
CA TYR A 48 -11.07 -14.30 25.39
C TYR A 48 -9.97 -13.65 24.53
N THR A 49 -8.80 -14.29 24.43
CA THR A 49 -7.61 -13.72 23.75
C THR A 49 -7.49 -14.09 22.27
N THR A 50 -8.21 -15.11 21.78
CA THR A 50 -8.15 -15.56 20.37
C THR A 50 -8.36 -14.43 19.34
N PRO A 51 -9.33 -13.52 19.51
CA PRO A 51 -9.48 -12.33 18.68
C PRO A 51 -8.21 -11.50 18.51
N PHE A 52 -7.51 -11.27 19.61
CA PHE A 52 -6.36 -10.38 19.65
C PHE A 52 -5.12 -11.09 19.10
N HIS A 53 -4.99 -12.41 19.30
CA HIS A 53 -3.94 -13.20 18.64
C HIS A 53 -4.07 -13.13 17.12
N ARG A 54 -5.30 -13.30 16.60
CA ARG A 54 -5.59 -13.12 15.16
C ARG A 54 -5.32 -11.70 14.69
N PHE A 55 -5.58 -10.70 15.53
CA PHE A 55 -5.31 -9.31 15.19
C PHE A 55 -3.81 -8.99 15.11
N VAL A 56 -2.98 -9.53 16.02
CA VAL A 56 -1.51 -9.40 15.95
C VAL A 56 -0.96 -10.08 14.70
N VAL A 57 -1.43 -11.29 14.36
CA VAL A 57 -1.06 -11.97 13.11
C VAL A 57 -1.44 -11.12 11.90
N TRP A 58 -2.65 -10.54 11.92
CA TRP A 58 -3.10 -9.65 10.86
C TRP A 58 -2.24 -8.38 10.74
N LEU A 59 -1.84 -7.75 11.85
CA LEU A 59 -0.96 -6.57 11.82
C LEU A 59 0.41 -6.87 11.20
N ASN A 60 0.98 -8.06 11.47
CA ASN A 60 2.22 -8.48 10.84
C ASN A 60 2.05 -8.72 9.32
N ALA A 61 0.94 -9.34 8.91
CA ALA A 61 0.60 -9.51 7.50
C ALA A 61 0.40 -8.16 6.78
N GLU A 62 -0.29 -7.23 7.43
CA GLU A 62 -0.50 -5.86 6.95
C GLU A 62 0.84 -5.11 6.80
N ALA A 63 1.77 -5.28 7.75
CA ALA A 63 3.11 -4.72 7.66
C ALA A 63 3.89 -5.31 6.47
N ALA A 64 3.81 -6.62 6.25
CA ALA A 64 4.43 -7.27 5.11
C ALA A 64 3.87 -6.78 3.76
N LEU A 65 2.55 -6.59 3.67
CA LEU A 65 1.90 -6.00 2.49
C LEU A 65 2.33 -4.55 2.26
N ALA A 66 2.47 -3.76 3.33
CA ALA A 66 2.99 -2.40 3.24
C ALA A 66 4.44 -2.38 2.69
N VAL A 67 5.30 -3.29 3.15
CA VAL A 67 6.66 -3.45 2.60
C VAL A 67 6.62 -3.87 1.13
N GLY A 68 5.78 -4.84 0.76
CA GLY A 68 5.61 -5.27 -0.63
C GLY A 68 5.17 -4.13 -1.55
N GLY A 69 4.19 -3.34 -1.13
CA GLY A 69 3.76 -2.12 -1.82
C GLY A 69 4.88 -1.08 -1.91
N ALA A 70 5.62 -0.86 -0.83
CA ALA A 70 6.75 0.06 -0.79
C ALA A 70 7.85 -0.32 -1.80
N LEU A 71 8.23 -1.60 -1.85
CA LEU A 71 9.24 -2.11 -2.78
C LEU A 71 8.81 -1.90 -4.23
N ALA A 72 7.56 -2.24 -4.57
CA ALA A 72 7.02 -2.03 -5.91
C ALA A 72 7.05 -0.54 -6.31
N LEU A 73 6.66 0.35 -5.40
CA LEU A 73 6.62 1.79 -5.64
C LEU A 73 8.01 2.43 -5.74
N LEU A 74 8.94 2.08 -4.85
CA LEU A 74 10.31 2.59 -4.86
C LEU A 74 11.08 2.09 -6.09
N LEU A 75 10.94 0.80 -6.43
CA LEU A 75 11.52 0.23 -7.65
C LEU A 75 10.88 0.87 -8.89
N GLY A 76 9.56 1.02 -8.91
CA GLY A 76 8.83 1.72 -9.95
C GLY A 76 9.30 3.16 -10.14
N ALA A 77 9.52 3.91 -9.05
CA ALA A 77 10.05 5.26 -9.09
C ALA A 77 11.48 5.31 -9.67
N ALA A 78 12.38 4.46 -9.18
CA ALA A 78 13.75 4.36 -9.70
C ALA A 78 13.76 4.02 -11.20
N MET A 79 12.93 3.07 -11.61
CA MET A 79 12.77 2.68 -13.01
C MET A 79 12.13 3.79 -13.85
N MET A 80 11.23 4.60 -13.27
CA MET A 80 10.63 5.75 -13.95
C MET A 80 11.69 6.82 -14.24
N PHE A 81 12.57 7.12 -13.27
CA PHE A 81 13.70 8.04 -13.47
C PHE A 81 14.70 7.48 -14.50
N ALA A 82 14.94 6.18 -14.49
CA ALA A 82 15.74 5.47 -15.49
C ALA A 82 15.01 5.25 -16.84
N ARG A 83 13.77 5.74 -16.99
CA ARG A 83 12.93 5.64 -18.21
C ARG A 83 12.71 4.20 -18.69
N ARG A 84 12.62 3.23 -17.77
CA ARG A 84 12.36 1.83 -18.10
C ARG A 84 10.87 1.58 -18.37
N PRO A 85 10.51 0.74 -19.35
CA PRO A 85 9.12 0.53 -19.76
C PRO A 85 8.26 -0.20 -18.73
N ILE A 86 8.87 -0.97 -17.81
CA ILE A 86 8.16 -1.69 -16.73
C ILE A 86 7.77 -0.78 -15.56
N ALA A 87 8.32 0.44 -15.48
CA ALA A 87 8.08 1.37 -14.37
C ALA A 87 6.59 1.66 -14.09
N PRO A 88 5.75 1.95 -15.11
CA PRO A 88 4.32 2.19 -14.87
C PRO A 88 3.63 0.99 -14.23
N THR A 89 3.94 -0.22 -14.67
CA THR A 89 3.33 -1.45 -14.14
C THR A 89 3.65 -1.65 -12.67
N LEU A 90 4.90 -1.41 -12.26
CA LEU A 90 5.32 -1.49 -10.86
C LEU A 90 4.65 -0.43 -9.99
N ILE A 91 4.50 0.79 -10.50
CA ILE A 91 3.82 1.87 -9.77
C ILE A 91 2.34 1.53 -9.60
N VAL A 92 1.67 1.08 -10.65
CA VAL A 92 0.25 0.70 -10.61
C VAL A 92 0.01 -0.48 -9.68
N SER A 93 0.84 -1.53 -9.75
CA SER A 93 0.70 -2.69 -8.86
C SER A 93 0.97 -2.32 -7.40
N GLY A 94 2.00 -1.52 -7.13
CA GLY A 94 2.29 -0.98 -5.81
C GLY A 94 1.14 -0.13 -5.26
N SER A 95 0.55 0.75 -6.08
CA SER A 95 -0.62 1.55 -5.70
C SER A 95 -1.85 0.69 -5.42
N ALA A 96 -2.10 -0.35 -6.22
CA ALA A 96 -3.21 -1.27 -6.00
C ALA A 96 -3.08 -2.06 -4.69
N ILE A 97 -1.86 -2.55 -4.39
CA ILE A 97 -1.54 -3.18 -3.10
C ILE A 97 -1.89 -2.21 -1.97
N VAL A 98 -1.34 -0.99 -2.01
CA VAL A 98 -1.56 0.04 -0.97
C VAL A 98 -3.04 0.29 -0.70
N ILE A 99 -3.85 0.49 -1.74
CA ILE A 99 -5.28 0.74 -1.60
C ILE A 99 -5.97 -0.46 -0.95
N ALA A 100 -5.69 -1.68 -1.43
CA ALA A 100 -6.35 -2.88 -0.98
C ALA A 100 -6.08 -3.16 0.50
N HIS A 101 -4.80 -3.22 0.89
CA HIS A 101 -4.46 -3.57 2.28
C HIS A 101 -4.87 -2.46 3.26
N THR A 102 -4.70 -1.18 2.88
CA THR A 102 -5.15 -0.06 3.74
C THR A 102 -6.67 -0.04 3.92
N GLY A 103 -7.45 -0.33 2.88
CA GLY A 103 -8.90 -0.44 2.97
C GLY A 103 -9.34 -1.58 3.88
N ILE A 104 -8.75 -2.77 3.72
CA ILE A 104 -9.01 -3.93 4.59
C ILE A 104 -8.63 -3.60 6.03
N GLY A 105 -7.47 -2.97 6.24
CA GLY A 105 -6.99 -2.66 7.58
C GLY A 105 -7.83 -1.66 8.34
N TRP A 106 -8.48 -0.72 7.65
CA TRP A 106 -9.45 0.16 8.28
C TRP A 106 -10.66 -0.63 8.82
N VAL A 107 -11.18 -1.57 8.04
CA VAL A 107 -12.34 -2.42 8.43
C VAL A 107 -11.98 -3.34 9.59
N VAL A 108 -10.79 -3.96 9.57
CA VAL A 108 -10.35 -4.85 10.64
C VAL A 108 -10.13 -4.07 11.94
N ALA A 109 -9.44 -2.93 11.88
CA ALA A 109 -9.16 -2.12 13.07
C ALA A 109 -10.43 -1.55 13.71
N THR A 110 -11.38 -1.04 12.91
CA THR A 110 -12.66 -0.54 13.43
C THR A 110 -13.48 -1.62 14.14
N ARG A 111 -13.49 -2.86 13.62
CA ARG A 111 -14.13 -4.01 14.27
C ARG A 111 -13.46 -4.41 15.58
N MET A 112 -12.16 -4.14 15.74
CA MET A 112 -11.42 -4.46 16.97
C MET A 112 -11.66 -3.46 18.11
N ILE A 113 -12.09 -2.22 17.83
CA ILE A 113 -12.33 -1.20 18.87
C ILE A 113 -13.27 -1.71 19.97
N HIS A 114 -14.41 -2.28 19.59
CA HIS A 114 -15.40 -2.79 20.55
C HIS A 114 -14.83 -3.90 21.44
N ARG A 115 -13.89 -4.70 20.90
CA ARG A 115 -13.23 -5.77 21.66
C ARG A 115 -12.23 -5.22 22.68
N PHE A 116 -11.51 -4.14 22.33
CA PHE A 116 -10.66 -3.42 23.29
C PHE A 116 -11.49 -2.79 24.42
N TYR A 117 -12.64 -2.19 24.10
CA TYR A 117 -13.56 -1.67 25.10
C TYR A 117 -14.06 -2.76 26.05
N ALA A 118 -14.43 -3.93 25.51
CA ALA A 118 -14.95 -5.05 26.30
C ALA A 118 -13.97 -5.65 27.32
N VAL A 119 -12.66 -5.43 27.16
CA VAL A 119 -11.62 -5.93 28.09
C VAL A 119 -11.02 -4.81 28.95
N GLY A 120 -11.61 -3.61 28.96
CA GLY A 120 -11.11 -2.47 29.72
C GLY A 120 -9.80 -1.88 29.18
N ALA A 121 -9.36 -2.27 27.98
CA ALA A 121 -8.12 -1.80 27.35
C ALA A 121 -8.41 -0.75 26.26
N HIS A 122 -9.35 0.15 26.52
CA HIS A 122 -9.83 1.13 25.53
C HIS A 122 -8.70 2.01 24.98
N ASP A 123 -7.81 2.50 25.85
CA ASP A 123 -6.69 3.35 25.48
C ASP A 123 -5.72 2.64 24.51
N ALA A 124 -5.50 1.34 24.70
CA ALA A 124 -4.71 0.53 23.77
C ALA A 124 -5.43 0.34 22.43
N GLY A 125 -6.76 0.23 22.42
CA GLY A 125 -7.57 0.21 21.20
C GLY A 125 -7.54 1.54 20.44
N LEU A 126 -7.40 2.66 21.15
CA LEU A 126 -7.27 3.99 20.57
C LEU A 126 -5.90 4.26 19.96
N TYR A 127 -4.84 3.55 20.36
CA TYR A 127 -3.48 3.73 19.83
C TYR A 127 -3.40 3.60 18.29
N TRP A 128 -4.27 2.80 17.68
CA TRP A 128 -4.44 2.73 16.22
C TRP A 128 -5.04 4.02 15.63
N PHE A 129 -5.98 4.63 16.35
CA PHE A 129 -6.78 5.79 15.92
C PHE A 129 -6.19 7.14 16.33
N ASP A 130 -5.18 7.12 17.21
CA ASP A 130 -4.46 8.28 17.73
C ASP A 130 -3.30 8.71 16.82
N THR A 131 -3.32 8.27 15.56
CA THR A 131 -2.38 8.81 14.57
C THR A 131 -2.81 10.25 14.28
N PRO A 132 -1.98 11.27 14.60
CA PRO A 132 -2.33 12.64 14.33
C PRO A 132 -2.49 12.80 12.82
N ASN A 133 -3.66 13.30 12.40
CA ASN A 133 -4.05 13.57 11.01
C ASN A 133 -4.61 12.36 10.20
N ARG A 134 -5.77 11.85 10.61
CA ARG A 134 -6.59 10.93 9.78
C ARG A 134 -6.83 11.42 8.33
N PRO A 135 -7.06 12.72 8.06
CA PRO A 135 -7.16 13.21 6.68
C PRO A 135 -5.87 13.00 5.87
N ALA A 136 -4.71 13.17 6.50
CA ALA A 136 -3.42 12.92 5.86
C ALA A 136 -3.24 11.42 5.55
N VAL A 137 -3.67 10.53 6.44
CA VAL A 137 -3.65 9.08 6.18
C VAL A 137 -4.54 8.72 4.99
N VAL A 138 -5.75 9.27 4.91
CA VAL A 138 -6.65 9.05 3.77
C VAL A 138 -6.04 9.59 2.47
N MET A 139 -5.50 10.80 2.50
CA MET A 139 -4.83 11.42 1.35
C MET A 139 -3.64 10.58 0.86
N LEU A 140 -2.79 10.13 1.79
CA LEU A 140 -1.59 9.35 1.47
C LEU A 140 -1.89 7.90 1.09
N SER A 141 -2.97 7.30 1.61
CA SER A 141 -3.25 5.87 1.41
C SER A 141 -4.26 5.58 0.30
N PHE A 142 -5.03 6.58 -0.14
CA PHE A 142 -6.03 6.40 -1.19
C PHE A 142 -5.86 7.39 -2.35
N ILE A 143 -5.69 8.68 -2.06
CA ILE A 143 -5.70 9.72 -3.11
C ILE A 143 -4.37 9.75 -3.87
N LEU A 144 -3.24 9.78 -3.17
CA LEU A 144 -1.92 9.75 -3.81
C LEU A 144 -1.68 8.49 -4.66
N PRO A 145 -2.01 7.27 -4.19
CA PRO A 145 -1.91 6.05 -5.00
C PRO A 145 -2.74 6.13 -6.28
N VAL A 146 -3.97 6.62 -6.20
CA VAL A 146 -4.84 6.78 -7.38
C VAL A 146 -4.23 7.78 -8.37
N ILE A 147 -3.78 8.94 -7.90
CA ILE A 147 -3.13 9.94 -8.75
C ILE A 147 -1.86 9.36 -9.39
N GLY A 148 -1.02 8.67 -8.60
CA GLY A 148 0.19 8.01 -9.08
C GLY A 148 -0.09 6.98 -10.18
N ALA A 149 -1.10 6.13 -9.98
CA ALA A 149 -1.52 5.12 -10.96
C ALA A 149 -2.06 5.77 -12.25
N VAL A 150 -2.91 6.81 -12.13
CA VAL A 150 -3.45 7.54 -13.28
C VAL A 150 -2.33 8.19 -14.10
N LEU A 151 -1.38 8.85 -13.42
CA LEU A 151 -0.25 9.49 -14.10
C LEU A 151 0.69 8.47 -14.76
N ALA A 152 0.86 7.29 -14.15
CA ALA A 152 1.63 6.19 -14.73
C ALA A 152 0.98 5.64 -16.01
N LEU A 153 -0.35 5.54 -16.04
CA LEU A 153 -1.11 4.98 -17.17
C LEU A 153 -1.44 6.01 -18.27
N LEU A 154 -1.38 7.30 -17.97
CA LEU A 154 -1.70 8.40 -18.90
C LEU A 154 -1.06 8.28 -20.30
N PRO A 155 0.22 7.87 -20.44
CA PRO A 155 0.85 7.72 -21.75
C PRO A 155 0.32 6.52 -22.56
N ALA A 156 -0.18 5.48 -21.90
CA ALA A 156 -0.77 4.31 -22.55
C ALA A 156 -2.20 4.60 -23.02
N THR A 157 -3.01 5.23 -22.18
CA THR A 157 -4.36 5.70 -22.55
C THR A 157 -4.32 6.69 -23.70
N ARG A 158 -3.38 7.64 -23.73
CA ARG A 158 -3.23 8.55 -24.89
C ARG A 158 -2.84 7.86 -26.19
N ARG A 159 -2.04 6.79 -26.15
CA ARG A 159 -1.68 6.01 -27.35
C ARG A 159 -2.88 5.20 -27.85
N SER A 160 -3.57 4.52 -26.95
CA SER A 160 -4.78 3.76 -27.27
C SER A 160 -5.88 4.64 -27.88
N LEU A 161 -6.11 5.84 -27.34
CA LEU A 161 -7.09 6.80 -27.89
C LEU A 161 -6.70 7.37 -29.27
N ARG A 162 -5.42 7.33 -29.65
CA ARG A 162 -4.95 7.77 -30.96
C ARG A 162 -4.95 6.64 -32.01
N GLY A 163 -5.31 5.42 -31.62
CA GLY A 163 -5.29 4.26 -32.52
C GLY A 163 -3.90 3.73 -32.84
N ASP A 164 -2.85 4.16 -32.12
CA ASP A 164 -1.50 3.63 -32.31
C ASP A 164 -1.43 2.20 -31.74
N PRO A 165 -1.14 1.17 -32.56
CA PRO A 165 -1.05 -0.20 -32.07
C PRO A 165 0.09 -0.33 -31.05
N ALA A 166 -0.21 -0.99 -29.94
CA ALA A 166 0.76 -1.36 -28.92
C ALA A 166 1.62 -2.54 -29.43
N GLY A 167 2.55 -2.29 -30.34
CA GLY A 167 3.46 -3.31 -30.83
C GLY A 167 3.90 -3.02 -32.25
N GLY A 168 5.20 -2.96 -32.46
CA GLY A 168 5.75 -2.95 -33.82
C GLY A 168 5.35 -4.23 -34.53
N SER A 169 4.74 -4.10 -35.70
CA SER A 169 4.68 -5.18 -36.67
C SER A 169 6.11 -5.66 -36.94
N PRO A 170 6.39 -6.97 -36.95
CA PRO A 170 7.67 -7.46 -37.44
C PRO A 170 7.81 -7.06 -38.92
N PRO A 171 9.01 -6.64 -39.38
CA PRO A 171 9.22 -6.34 -40.79
C PRO A 171 8.96 -7.59 -41.63
N GLY A 172 8.22 -7.36 -42.72
CA GLY A 172 7.81 -8.26 -43.81
C GLY A 172 8.40 -9.66 -43.84
N VAL A 173 7.50 -10.64 -43.92
CA VAL A 173 7.73 -11.86 -44.69
C VAL A 173 7.98 -11.41 -46.13
N VAL A 174 9.21 -11.50 -46.60
CA VAL A 174 9.51 -11.49 -48.04
C VAL A 174 9.27 -12.92 -48.50
N GLU A 175 8.11 -13.17 -49.10
CA GLU A 175 7.94 -14.29 -50.02
C GLU A 175 8.89 -14.04 -51.20
N ALA A 176 9.84 -14.94 -51.39
CA ALA A 176 10.64 -15.03 -52.58
C ALA A 176 10.04 -16.16 -53.44
N ASP A 177 9.34 -15.77 -54.49
CA ASP A 177 9.19 -16.56 -55.73
C ASP A 177 9.91 -15.80 -56.85
#